data_AF-A0A2U3C425-F1
#
_entry.id   AF-A0A2U3C425-F1
#
_cell.length_a   1.000
_cell.length_b   1.000
_cell.length_c   1.000
_cell.angle_alpha   90.00
_cell.angle_beta   90.00
_cell.angle_gamma   90.00
#
_symmetry.space_group_name_H-M   'P 1'
#
loop_
_entity.id
_entity.type
_entity.pdbx_description
1 polymer ?
#
loop_
_entity_poly.entity_id
_entity_poly.type
_entity_poly.pdbx_seq_one_letter_code
_entity_poly.pdbx_strand_id
1 'polypeptide(L)'
;MSFRTTSASRALLRTALALSAAGAALAAGAGAAQASQLPGADDVVGGTVQGLESGVSPVKHLQLDPLARTTVDPLTNGVGTQIADFKPVGTQTVTGPLTDGDSLSQLPLVGEVTNLLPG
;
A
#
# COMPACT_ATOMS: atom_id res chain seq x y z
N MET A 1 -17.10 -23.50 -34.79
CA MET A 1 -16.73 -22.25 -34.11
C MET A 1 -17.77 -21.97 -33.03
N SER A 2 -17.32 -21.89 -31.77
CA SER A 2 -17.97 -21.29 -30.58
C SER A 2 -19.34 -21.77 -30.08
N PHE A 3 -19.43 -22.06 -28.77
CA PHE A 3 -20.32 -21.38 -27.79
C PHE A 3 -19.95 -21.84 -26.37
N ARG A 4 -18.77 -21.42 -25.88
CA ARG A 4 -18.43 -21.44 -24.45
C ARG A 4 -18.46 -20.01 -23.92
N THR A 5 -19.65 -19.42 -23.77
CA THR A 5 -19.74 -18.00 -23.35
C THR A 5 -20.90 -17.65 -22.41
N THR A 6 -21.98 -18.44 -22.35
CA THR A 6 -23.20 -18.05 -21.60
C THR A 6 -23.13 -18.26 -20.08
N SER A 7 -22.37 -19.25 -19.60
CA SER A 7 -22.27 -19.55 -18.16
C SER A 7 -21.32 -18.60 -17.44
N ALA A 8 -20.16 -18.33 -18.05
CA ALA A 8 -19.14 -17.42 -17.50
C ALA A 8 -19.65 -15.97 -17.41
N SER A 9 -20.38 -15.50 -18.43
CA SER A 9 -21.00 -14.17 -18.42
C SER A 9 -22.06 -14.03 -17.32
N ARG A 10 -22.83 -15.08 -17.04
CA ARG A 10 -23.82 -15.09 -15.96
C ARG A 10 -23.18 -15.12 -14.57
N ALA A 11 -22.05 -15.81 -14.43
CA ALA A 11 -21.26 -15.78 -13.20
C ALA A 11 -20.68 -14.37 -12.96
N LEU A 12 -20.11 -13.74 -14.00
CA LEU A 12 -19.59 -12.36 -13.92
C LEU A 12 -20.68 -11.33 -13.62
N LEU A 13 -21.88 -11.48 -14.20
CA LEU A 13 -23.01 -10.60 -13.88
C LEU A 13 -23.45 -10.75 -12.43
N ARG A 14 -23.42 -11.97 -11.88
CA ARG A 14 -23.80 -12.23 -10.48
C ARG A 14 -22.75 -11.72 -9.50
N THR A 15 -21.47 -11.86 -9.82
CA THR A 15 -20.40 -11.30 -8.99
C THR A 15 -20.40 -9.78 -9.04
N ALA A 16 -20.60 -9.16 -10.21
CA ALA A 16 -20.75 -7.72 -10.33
C ALA A 16 -21.97 -7.19 -9.56
N LEU A 17 -23.10 -7.90 -9.61
CA LEU A 17 -24.30 -7.55 -8.85
C LEU A 17 -24.08 -7.70 -7.33
N ALA A 18 -23.42 -8.76 -6.89
CA ALA A 18 -23.07 -8.97 -5.48
C ALA A 18 -22.10 -7.88 -4.98
N LEU A 19 -21.12 -7.50 -5.80
CA LEU A 19 -20.15 -6.47 -5.47
C LEU A 19 -20.80 -5.07 -5.41
N SER A 20 -21.72 -4.78 -6.33
CA SER A 20 -22.49 -3.52 -6.33
C SER A 20 -23.44 -3.44 -5.13
N ALA A 21 -24.09 -4.54 -4.75
CA ALA A 21 -24.92 -4.62 -3.56
C ALA A 21 -24.11 -4.46 -2.26
N ALA A 22 -22.92 -5.07 -2.18
CA ALA A 22 -22.01 -4.91 -1.05
C ALA A 22 -21.50 -3.47 -0.91
N GLY A 23 -21.16 -2.82 -2.02
CA GLY A 23 -20.76 -1.40 -2.04
C GLY A 23 -21.90 -0.46 -1.59
N ALA A 24 -23.13 -0.72 -2.03
CA ALA A 24 -24.30 0.04 -1.61
C ALA A 24 -24.63 -0.17 -0.12
N ALA A 25 -24.48 -1.41 0.40
CA ALA A 25 -24.66 -1.71 1.81
C ALA A 25 -23.59 -1.04 2.69
N LEU A 26 -22.35 -0.95 2.22
CA LEU A 26 -21.27 -0.25 2.93
C LEU A 26 -21.50 1.27 2.94
N ALA A 27 -21.96 1.85 1.83
CA ALA A 27 -22.33 3.27 1.74
C ALA A 27 -23.56 3.62 2.61
N ALA A 28 -24.54 2.71 2.72
CA ALA A 28 -25.65 2.85 3.65
C ALA A 28 -25.25 2.59 5.12
N GLY A 29 -24.25 1.72 5.34
CA GLY A 29 -23.70 1.35 6.65
C GLY A 29 -22.91 2.48 7.32
N ALA A 30 -22.31 3.38 6.55
CA ALA A 30 -21.66 4.59 7.09
C ALA A 30 -22.65 5.53 7.83
N GLY A 31 -23.95 5.45 7.53
CA GLY A 31 -25.01 6.14 8.28
C GLY A 31 -25.72 5.28 9.33
N ALA A 32 -25.46 3.97 9.37
CA ALA A 32 -26.16 2.97 10.18
C ALA A 32 -25.23 2.19 11.11
N ALA A 33 -24.24 2.86 11.69
CA ALA A 33 -23.23 2.30 12.61
C ALA A 33 -23.78 1.63 13.90
N GLN A 34 -25.08 1.34 13.99
CA GLN A 34 -25.77 0.86 15.19
C GLN A 34 -26.86 -0.20 14.97
N ALA A 35 -27.01 -0.80 13.79
CA ALA A 35 -28.09 -1.77 13.57
C ALA A 35 -27.61 -3.11 12.99
N SER A 36 -27.58 -4.11 13.87
CA SER A 36 -27.44 -5.55 13.63
C SER A 36 -26.01 -6.06 13.40
N GLN A 37 -25.43 -6.64 14.46
CA GLN A 37 -24.33 -7.59 14.34
C GLN A 37 -24.83 -8.81 13.54
N LEU A 38 -24.54 -8.83 12.24
CA LEU A 38 -24.77 -9.99 11.40
C LEU A 38 -23.77 -11.09 11.84
N PRO A 39 -24.23 -12.30 12.25
CA PRO A 39 -23.33 -13.36 12.66
C PRO A 39 -22.30 -13.67 11.56
N GLY A 40 -21.01 -13.59 11.89
CA GLY A 40 -19.90 -13.79 10.94
C GLY A 40 -19.47 -12.52 10.18
N ALA A 41 -20.11 -11.36 10.36
CA ALA A 41 -19.59 -10.10 9.80
C ALA A 41 -18.23 -9.73 10.38
N ASP A 42 -18.02 -9.97 11.69
CA ASP A 42 -16.73 -9.78 12.35
C ASP A 42 -15.66 -10.73 11.79
N ASP A 43 -16.03 -11.96 11.41
CA ASP A 43 -15.12 -12.92 10.78
C ASP A 43 -14.73 -12.49 9.36
N VAL A 44 -15.68 -11.96 8.58
CA VAL A 44 -15.42 -11.45 7.23
C VAL A 44 -14.53 -10.20 7.28
N VAL A 45 -14.82 -9.27 8.19
CA VAL A 45 -14.01 -8.06 8.39
C VAL A 45 -12.62 -8.45 8.89
N GLY A 46 -12.52 -9.31 9.91
CA GLY A 46 -11.27 -9.81 10.46
C GLY A 46 -10.42 -10.52 9.40
N GLY A 47 -11.03 -11.42 8.62
CA GLY A 47 -10.35 -12.12 7.53
C GLY A 47 -9.88 -11.19 6.41
N THR A 48 -10.64 -10.12 6.12
CA THR A 48 -10.22 -9.10 5.15
C THR A 48 -9.03 -8.30 5.67
N VAL A 49 -9.07 -7.86 6.94
CA VAL A 49 -7.96 -7.14 7.57
C VAL A 49 -6.70 -8.01 7.62
N GLN A 50 -6.81 -9.26 8.05
CA GLN A 50 -5.67 -10.20 8.07
C GLN A 50 -5.12 -10.48 6.66
N GLY A 51 -5.98 -10.56 5.65
CA GLY A 51 -5.57 -10.67 4.25
C GLY A 51 -4.80 -9.43 3.77
N LEU A 52 -5.22 -8.23 4.20
CA LEU A 52 -4.50 -6.99 3.90
C LEU A 52 -3.17 -6.93 4.64
N GLU A 53 -3.15 -7.21 5.95
CA GLU A 53 -1.93 -7.25 6.77
C GLU A 53 -0.88 -8.17 6.14
N SER A 54 -1.25 -9.42 5.86
CA SER A 54 -0.34 -10.40 5.26
C SER A 54 0.06 -10.05 3.82
N GLY A 55 -0.80 -9.38 3.05
CA GLY A 55 -0.54 -8.97 1.67
C GLY A 55 0.35 -7.74 1.53
N VAL A 56 0.18 -6.73 2.38
CA VAL A 56 0.91 -5.44 2.27
C VAL A 56 2.14 -5.34 3.17
N SER A 57 2.15 -6.02 4.32
CA SER A 57 3.26 -5.94 5.29
C SER A 57 4.63 -6.26 4.64
N PRO A 58 4.80 -7.29 3.80
CA PRO A 58 6.08 -7.57 3.16
C PRO A 58 6.58 -6.41 2.27
N VAL A 59 5.65 -5.74 1.58
CA VAL A 59 5.99 -4.64 0.66
C VAL A 59 6.34 -3.36 1.43
N LYS A 60 5.73 -3.13 2.60
CA LYS A 60 6.05 -2.00 3.49
C LYS A 60 7.47 -2.03 4.02
N HIS A 61 8.05 -3.23 4.15
CA HIS A 61 9.34 -3.48 4.79
C HIS A 61 10.45 -3.91 3.83
N LEU A 62 10.18 -3.96 2.52
CA LEU A 62 11.18 -4.28 1.53
C LEU A 62 12.12 -3.07 1.31
N GLN A 63 13.41 -3.34 1.25
CA GLN A 63 14.41 -2.35 0.84
C GLN A 63 14.07 -1.81 -0.57
N LEU A 64 13.99 -0.50 -0.69
CA LEU A 64 13.55 0.15 -1.93
C LEU A 64 14.63 0.21 -3.00
N ASP A 65 15.87 0.46 -2.58
CA ASP A 65 17.02 0.46 -3.46
C ASP A 65 17.83 -0.84 -3.29
N PRO A 66 17.78 -1.77 -4.26
CA PRO A 66 18.56 -3.01 -4.20
C PRO A 66 20.07 -2.80 -4.18
N LEU A 67 20.54 -1.62 -4.60
CA LEU A 67 21.95 -1.25 -4.59
C LEU A 67 22.33 -0.44 -3.34
N ALA A 68 21.41 -0.26 -2.39
CA ALA A 68 21.69 0.45 -1.15
C ALA A 68 22.92 -0.10 -0.44
N ARG A 69 23.72 0.79 0.16
CA ARG A 69 25.00 0.48 0.83
C ARG A 69 26.06 -0.17 -0.07
N THR A 70 25.89 -0.14 -1.39
CA THR A 70 26.95 -0.58 -2.32
C THR A 70 27.78 0.60 -2.80
N THR A 71 29.03 0.36 -3.16
CA THR A 71 29.91 1.36 -3.78
C THR A 71 29.52 1.74 -5.21
N VAL A 72 28.58 1.01 -5.80
CA VAL A 72 28.10 1.24 -7.18
C VAL A 72 26.66 1.74 -7.22
N ASP A 73 26.10 2.14 -6.07
CA ASP A 73 24.78 2.75 -5.98
C ASP A 73 24.76 4.08 -6.78
N PRO A 74 23.95 4.19 -7.85
CA PRO A 74 23.87 5.42 -8.62
C PRO A 74 23.32 6.60 -7.82
N LEU A 75 22.52 6.37 -6.77
CA LEU A 75 21.92 7.40 -5.93
C LEU A 75 22.95 8.10 -5.02
N THR A 76 24.14 7.50 -4.88
CA THR A 76 25.30 8.12 -4.23
C THR A 76 26.00 9.17 -5.10
N ASN A 77 25.71 9.22 -6.41
CA ASN A 77 26.26 10.22 -7.34
C ASN A 77 25.57 11.60 -7.16
N GLY A 78 25.68 12.15 -5.96
CA GLY A 78 25.03 13.41 -5.65
C GLY A 78 25.92 14.63 -5.88
N VAL A 79 25.26 15.78 -6.00
CA VAL A 79 25.91 17.08 -6.19
C VAL A 79 25.60 17.94 -4.99
N GLY A 80 26.63 18.58 -4.42
CA GLY A 80 26.52 19.44 -3.26
C GLY A 80 27.07 20.84 -3.52
N THR A 81 26.50 21.81 -2.83
CA THR A 81 26.99 23.19 -2.81
C THR A 81 27.09 23.67 -1.37
N GLN A 82 28.09 24.49 -1.09
CA GLN A 82 28.27 25.14 0.20
C GLN A 82 28.71 26.57 -0.05
N ILE A 83 28.11 27.51 0.68
CA ILE A 83 28.43 28.92 0.62
C ILE A 83 29.00 29.28 1.99
N ALA A 84 30.27 29.70 2.04
CA ALA A 84 30.97 30.02 3.28
C ALA A 84 30.80 28.91 4.36
N ASP A 85 30.40 29.28 5.57
CA ASP A 85 30.21 28.47 6.76
C ASP A 85 28.76 27.96 6.97
N PHE A 86 27.88 28.15 5.98
CA PHE A 86 26.54 27.58 6.04
C PHE A 86 26.55 26.05 5.93
N LYS A 87 25.46 25.43 6.40
CA LYS A 87 25.25 23.99 6.25
C LYS A 87 25.21 23.65 4.74
N PRO A 88 26.03 22.69 4.27
CA PRO A 88 26.02 22.29 2.87
C PRO A 88 24.67 21.68 2.50
N VAL A 89 24.24 21.96 1.26
CA VAL A 89 23.02 21.40 0.66
C VAL A 89 23.39 20.57 -0.56
N GLY A 90 22.79 19.41 -0.70
CA GLY A 90 23.07 18.52 -1.81
C GLY A 90 21.95 17.52 -2.04
N THR A 91 22.00 16.85 -3.18
CA THR A 91 20.98 15.88 -3.57
C THR A 91 20.95 14.66 -2.63
N GLN A 92 22.06 14.36 -1.96
CA GLN A 92 22.19 13.27 -1.00
C GLN A 92 21.27 13.44 0.23
N THR A 93 20.83 14.66 0.55
CA THR A 93 19.83 14.85 1.62
C THR A 93 18.47 14.25 1.24
N VAL A 94 18.17 14.16 -0.05
CA VAL A 94 16.90 13.62 -0.57
C VAL A 94 17.03 12.13 -0.90
N THR A 95 18.16 11.71 -1.48
CA THR A 95 18.40 10.31 -1.86
C THR A 95 18.95 9.45 -0.73
N GLY A 96 19.48 10.06 0.33
CA GLY A 96 20.09 9.38 1.48
C GLY A 96 19.25 8.23 2.04
N PRO A 97 17.96 8.43 2.39
CA PRO A 97 17.12 7.34 2.88
C PRO A 97 17.08 6.11 1.96
N LEU A 98 17.08 6.32 0.64
CA LEU A 98 17.07 5.22 -0.33
C LEU A 98 18.42 4.51 -0.38
N THR A 99 19.51 5.26 -0.45
CA THR A 99 20.89 4.74 -0.43
C THR A 99 21.23 4.02 0.89
N ASP A 100 20.63 4.47 2.00
CA ASP A 100 20.67 3.82 3.32
C ASP A 100 19.71 2.63 3.39
N GLY A 101 19.06 2.26 2.29
CA GLY A 101 18.26 1.05 2.13
C GLY A 101 17.00 1.02 2.96
N ASP A 102 16.40 2.18 3.20
CA ASP A 102 15.11 2.29 3.87
C ASP A 102 14.00 1.63 3.04
N SER A 103 13.02 1.10 3.76
CA SER A 103 11.77 0.60 3.20
C SER A 103 10.69 1.69 3.14
N LEU A 104 9.56 1.43 2.47
CA LEU A 104 8.44 2.37 2.38
C LEU A 104 7.98 2.90 3.75
N SER A 105 7.95 2.02 4.76
CA SER A 105 7.56 2.35 6.14
C SER A 105 8.55 3.24 6.90
N GLN A 106 9.79 3.35 6.39
CA GLN A 106 10.89 4.07 7.03
C GLN A 106 11.21 5.41 6.35
N LEU A 107 10.71 5.62 5.12
CA LEU A 107 10.93 6.85 4.40
C LEU A 107 10.39 8.07 5.17
N PRO A 108 11.11 9.21 5.14
CA PRO A 108 10.57 10.45 5.68
C PRO A 108 9.27 10.81 4.95
N LEU A 109 8.25 11.23 5.71
CA LEU A 109 6.90 11.56 5.26
C LEU A 109 6.06 10.36 4.76
N VAL A 110 6.59 9.56 3.83
CA VAL A 110 5.87 8.42 3.24
C VAL A 110 5.67 7.30 4.28
N GLY A 111 6.66 7.10 5.15
CA GLY A 111 6.59 6.11 6.23
C GLY A 111 5.44 6.36 7.19
N GLU A 112 5.17 7.63 7.53
CA GLU A 112 4.07 8.01 8.41
C GLU A 112 2.72 7.56 7.85
N VAL A 113 2.48 7.83 6.55
CA VAL A 113 1.24 7.41 5.87
C VAL A 113 1.19 5.89 5.69
N THR A 114 2.31 5.28 5.33
CA THR A 114 2.43 3.84 5.08
C THR A 114 2.16 3.04 6.36
N ASN A 115 2.56 3.56 7.52
CA ASN A 115 2.32 2.93 8.82
C ASN A 115 0.86 3.02 9.30
N LEU A 116 0.01 3.82 8.63
CA LEU A 116 -1.44 3.79 8.88
C LEU A 116 -2.13 2.60 8.22
N LEU A 117 -1.50 1.97 7.23
CA LEU A 117 -2.01 0.75 6.62
C LEU A 117 -1.75 -0.44 7.55
N PRO A 118 -2.67 -1.43 7.62
CA PRO A 118 -2.49 -2.62 8.43
C PRO A 118 -1.22 -3.38 8.07
N GLY A 119 -0.61 -4.02 9.08
CA GLY A 119 0.50 -4.97 8.91
C GLY A 119 1.89 -4.37 9.02
#